data_AF-A0A9Q3EXG4-F1
#
_entry.id   AF-A0A9Q3EXG4-F1
#
_cell.length_a   1.000
_cell.length_b   1.000
_cell.length_c   1.000
_cell.angle_alpha   90.00
_cell.angle_beta   90.00
_cell.angle_gamma   90.00
#
_symmetry.space_group_name_H-M   'P 1'
#
loop_
_entity.id
_entity.type
_entity.pdbx_description
1 polymer ?
#
loop_
_entity_poly.entity_id
_entity_poly.type
_entity_poly.pdbx_seq_one_letter_code
_entity_poly.pdbx_strand_id
1 'polypeptide(L)'
;MYGIDIYNSKNRHITIGTNEEKKFSLYIYQISAKDPLEELLNEFREGQFSTTLTSKQKLSLLKILRKNRPEFAIGEEPLGKIRGHDIKIYLDVERPYPPMLRRPPYPESLEARKEIEKHINELLDINVIRKIGHNEIVEITTPVLTTWHDGKSRLCGDFRALNNYTKADRYPIPRIPHALDKLVKAKYITKMDCMKGFHQNGVKPNSVKLIRIICHMGIYEYTRMPFSIKNAPANFQRIMDTIFQEEILEGWMVVYIDYIMIY
;
A
#
# COMPACT_ATOMS: atom_id res chain seq x y z
N MET A 1 28.38 43.58 -45.19
CA MET A 1 29.50 42.70 -44.78
C MET A 1 29.16 42.22 -43.37
N TYR A 2 28.62 41.02 -43.22
CA TYR A 2 28.24 40.50 -41.89
C TYR A 2 29.47 39.83 -41.29
N GLY A 3 30.22 40.58 -40.46
CA GLY A 3 31.35 40.05 -39.70
C GLY A 3 30.85 39.42 -38.41
N ILE A 4 31.14 38.14 -38.19
CA ILE A 4 31.00 37.49 -36.88
C ILE A 4 32.38 37.53 -36.25
N ASP A 5 32.57 38.37 -35.23
CA ASP A 5 33.81 38.41 -34.47
C ASP A 5 33.70 37.43 -33.29
N ILE A 6 34.48 36.35 -33.33
CA ILE A 6 34.45 35.25 -32.34
C ILE A 6 35.76 35.26 -31.56
N TYR A 7 36.07 36.36 -30.89
CA TYR A 7 37.07 36.35 -29.83
C TYR A 7 36.63 37.20 -28.65
N ASN A 8 36.32 36.50 -27.55
CA ASN A 8 36.63 36.80 -26.15
C ASN A 8 35.46 36.54 -25.19
N SER A 9 35.84 35.98 -24.05
CA SER A 9 35.02 35.24 -23.10
C SER A 9 34.14 36.12 -22.19
N LYS A 10 32.99 35.54 -21.80
CA LYS A 10 32.10 35.89 -20.67
C LYS A 10 30.82 36.69 -20.89
N ASN A 11 30.55 37.38 -22.00
CA ASN A 11 29.21 37.94 -22.27
C ASN A 11 28.93 38.05 -23.79
N ARG A 12 27.98 37.25 -24.30
CA ARG A 12 27.60 37.26 -25.72
C ARG A 12 26.47 38.26 -25.97
N HIS A 13 26.73 39.26 -26.80
CA HIS A 13 25.70 40.17 -27.35
C HIS A 13 25.70 40.06 -28.88
N ILE A 14 24.52 40.08 -29.49
CA ILE A 14 24.35 40.17 -30.94
C ILE A 14 23.67 41.50 -31.22
N THR A 15 24.25 42.28 -32.14
CA THR A 15 23.64 43.51 -32.64
C THR A 15 23.08 43.23 -34.03
N ILE A 16 21.78 43.44 -34.22
CA ILE A 16 21.13 43.32 -35.53
C ILE A 16 20.59 44.71 -35.90
N GLY A 17 21.21 45.34 -36.92
CA GLY A 17 20.84 46.67 -37.40
C GLY A 17 21.74 47.81 -36.88
N THR A 18 21.65 48.97 -37.53
CA THR A 18 22.53 50.15 -37.35
C THR A 18 22.30 50.96 -36.06
N ASN A 19 21.54 50.43 -35.09
CA ASN A 19 21.24 51.12 -33.84
C ASN A 19 21.96 50.45 -32.67
N GLU A 20 22.96 51.14 -32.11
CA GLU A 20 23.82 50.64 -31.02
C GLU A 20 23.12 50.50 -29.65
N GLU A 21 21.86 50.91 -29.52
CA GLU A 21 21.16 50.97 -28.23
C GLU A 21 20.38 49.70 -27.85
N LYS A 22 20.17 48.74 -28.76
CA LYS A 22 19.45 47.49 -28.44
C LYS A 22 20.41 46.31 -28.25
N LYS A 23 20.92 46.18 -27.02
CA LYS A 23 21.66 44.99 -26.59
C LYS A 23 20.67 43.90 -26.19
N PHE A 24 20.57 42.83 -26.98
CA PHE A 24 19.86 41.62 -26.59
C PHE A 24 20.81 40.71 -25.80
N SER A 25 20.37 40.25 -24.62
CA SER A 25 21.07 39.25 -23.82
C SER A 25 20.56 37.85 -24.18
N LEU A 26 21.47 37.00 -24.66
CA LEU A 26 21.21 35.59 -24.86
C LEU A 26 21.26 34.89 -23.50
N TYR A 27 20.09 34.63 -22.91
CA TYR A 27 19.98 33.65 -21.84
C TYR A 27 20.08 32.27 -22.46
N ILE A 28 21.26 31.67 -22.39
CA ILE A 28 21.38 30.22 -22.55
C ILE A 28 20.73 29.64 -21.29
N TYR A 29 19.45 29.28 -21.40
CA TYR A 29 18.89 28.30 -20.48
C TYR A 29 19.70 27.03 -20.70
N GLN A 30 20.67 26.78 -19.83
CA GLN A 30 21.10 25.44 -19.57
C GLN A 30 19.84 24.75 -19.05
N ILE A 31 19.11 24.07 -19.94
CA ILE A 31 18.22 23.00 -19.52
C ILE A 31 19.20 22.01 -18.91
N SER A 32 19.47 22.17 -17.61
CA SER A 32 20.08 21.12 -16.82
C SER A 32 19.16 19.94 -17.07
N ALA A 33 19.65 18.94 -17.80
CA ALA A 33 19.04 17.63 -17.74
C ALA A 33 18.85 17.37 -16.24
N LYS A 34 17.60 17.20 -15.81
CA LYS A 34 17.34 16.84 -14.41
C LYS A 34 18.28 15.70 -14.08
N ASP A 35 18.98 15.80 -12.95
CA ASP A 35 19.89 14.72 -12.55
C ASP A 35 19.07 13.42 -12.61
N PRO A 36 19.50 12.40 -13.39
CA PRO A 36 18.78 11.14 -13.48
C PRO A 36 18.44 10.58 -12.10
N LEU A 37 19.27 10.90 -11.09
CA LEU A 37 19.03 10.57 -9.69
C LEU A 37 17.77 11.27 -9.12
N GLU A 38 17.54 12.54 -9.42
CA GLU A 38 16.40 13.33 -8.95
C GLU A 38 15.09 12.85 -9.59
N GLU A 39 15.14 12.47 -10.86
CA GLU A 39 13.98 11.92 -11.57
C GLU A 39 13.61 10.52 -11.06
N LEU A 40 14.63 9.69 -10.78
CA LEU A 40 14.47 8.36 -10.17
C LEU A 40 14.02 8.42 -8.70
N LEU A 41 14.52 9.37 -7.91
CA LEU A 41 14.07 9.59 -6.53
C LEU A 41 12.61 10.08 -6.49
N ASN A 42 12.21 10.88 -7.48
CA ASN A 42 10.82 11.33 -7.63
C ASN A 42 9.87 10.22 -8.08
N GLU A 43 10.37 9.12 -8.65
CA GLU A 43 9.56 7.94 -9.00
C GLU A 43 9.21 7.14 -7.74
N PHE A 44 10.14 6.92 -6.83
CA PHE A 44 9.92 6.20 -5.57
C PHE A 44 9.62 7.15 -4.40
N ARG A 45 8.59 8.01 -4.53
CA ARG A 45 8.26 9.08 -3.56
C ARG A 45 8.10 8.62 -2.10
N GLU A 46 7.76 7.36 -1.88
CA GLU A 46 7.60 6.76 -0.54
C GLU A 46 8.88 6.08 -0.01
N GLY A 47 9.88 5.86 -0.87
CA GLY A 47 11.13 5.19 -0.52
C GLY A 47 12.08 6.10 0.27
N GLN A 48 12.53 5.64 1.44
CA GLN A 48 13.52 6.34 2.25
C GLN A 48 14.90 5.72 2.07
N PHE A 49 15.87 6.52 1.63
CA PHE A 49 17.28 6.11 1.54
C PHE A 49 18.07 6.64 2.72
N SER A 50 18.95 5.81 3.29
CA SER A 50 19.85 6.27 4.35
C SER A 50 20.79 7.38 3.84
N THR A 51 21.05 8.36 4.72
CA THR A 51 22.02 9.44 4.49
C THR A 51 23.46 8.93 4.43
N THR A 52 23.75 7.77 5.02
CA THR A 52 25.09 7.16 5.07
C THR A 52 25.49 6.42 3.78
N LEU A 53 24.55 6.21 2.85
CA LEU A 53 24.86 5.53 1.58
C LEU A 53 25.63 6.46 0.63
N THR A 54 26.69 5.93 0.04
CA THR A 54 27.46 6.64 -1.01
C THR A 54 26.63 6.80 -2.28
N SER A 55 26.95 7.80 -3.11
CA SER A 55 26.25 8.04 -4.39
C SER A 55 26.30 6.81 -5.32
N LYS A 56 27.41 6.06 -5.31
CA LYS A 56 27.55 4.82 -6.09
C LYS A 56 26.59 3.72 -5.60
N GLN A 57 26.42 3.57 -4.29
CA GLN A 57 25.47 2.61 -3.71
C GLN A 57 24.02 2.99 -4.02
N LYS A 58 23.68 4.28 -3.88
CA LYS A 58 22.35 4.80 -4.23
C LYS A 58 22.01 4.52 -5.70
N LEU A 59 22.95 4.81 -6.62
CA LEU A 59 22.79 4.51 -8.04
C LEU A 59 22.59 3.00 -8.31
N SER A 60 23.33 2.14 -7.63
CA SER A 60 23.18 0.69 -7.77
C SER A 60 21.79 0.22 -7.31
N LEU A 61 21.30 0.75 -6.18
CA LEU A 61 19.99 0.41 -5.65
C LEU A 61 18.87 0.90 -6.58
N LEU A 62 18.97 2.13 -7.07
CA LEU A 62 18.02 2.69 -8.05
C LEU A 62 17.94 1.85 -9.33
N LYS A 63 19.06 1.30 -9.81
CA LYS A 63 19.06 0.38 -10.96
C LYS A 63 18.27 -0.90 -10.67
N ILE A 64 18.39 -1.45 -9.47
CA ILE A 64 17.64 -2.65 -9.04
C ILE A 64 16.14 -2.32 -8.95
N LEU A 65 15.78 -1.19 -8.33
CA LEU A 65 14.40 -0.76 -8.20
C LEU A 65 13.75 -0.53 -9.57
N ARG A 66 14.47 0.11 -10.50
CA ARG A 66 14.00 0.33 -11.88
C ARG A 66 13.86 -0.99 -12.65
N LYS A 67 14.79 -1.92 -12.47
CA LYS A 67 14.72 -3.25 -13.11
C LYS A 67 13.48 -4.02 -12.65
N ASN A 68 13.14 -3.92 -11.37
CA ASN A 68 11.97 -4.55 -10.76
C ASN A 68 10.84 -3.53 -10.52
N ARG A 69 10.65 -2.58 -11.45
CA ARG A 69 9.61 -1.56 -11.33
C ARG A 69 8.18 -2.14 -11.24
N PRO A 70 7.76 -3.17 -12.01
CA PRO A 70 6.38 -3.65 -11.95
C PRO A 70 6.01 -4.32 -10.62
N GLU A 71 6.99 -4.66 -9.78
CA GLU A 71 6.78 -5.23 -8.45
C GLU A 71 6.48 -4.17 -7.38
N PHE A 72 6.81 -2.89 -7.62
CA PHE A 72 6.58 -1.80 -6.68
C PHE A 72 5.32 -1.02 -7.03
N ALA A 73 4.39 -0.92 -6.06
CA ALA A 73 3.21 -0.07 -6.17
C ALA A 73 3.60 1.40 -5.95
N ILE A 74 3.50 2.23 -6.98
CA ILE A 74 3.82 3.68 -6.92
C ILE A 74 2.55 4.56 -6.99
N GLY A 75 1.36 3.94 -7.11
CA GLY A 75 0.10 4.69 -7.17
C GLY A 75 -1.08 3.86 -7.66
N GLU A 76 -1.69 4.31 -8.75
CA GLU A 76 -3.00 3.88 -9.30
C GLU A 76 -3.02 2.46 -9.91
N GLU A 77 -1.97 1.68 -9.70
CA GLU A 77 -1.88 0.31 -10.22
C GLU A 77 -2.85 -0.63 -9.48
N PRO A 78 -3.44 -1.62 -10.18
CA PRO A 78 -4.40 -2.53 -9.58
C PRO A 78 -3.75 -3.33 -8.47
N LEU A 79 -4.46 -3.48 -7.36
CA LEU A 79 -3.95 -4.20 -6.20
C LEU A 79 -3.64 -5.66 -6.57
N GLY A 80 -2.47 -6.12 -6.17
CA GLY A 80 -2.04 -7.51 -6.34
C GLY A 80 -3.00 -8.52 -5.71
N LYS A 81 -2.97 -9.76 -6.21
CA LYS A 81 -3.70 -10.90 -5.63
C LYS A 81 -2.74 -12.05 -5.38
N ILE A 82 -2.65 -12.48 -4.13
CA ILE A 82 -1.98 -13.73 -3.77
C ILE A 82 -2.81 -14.88 -4.32
N ARG A 83 -2.17 -15.76 -5.10
CA ARG A 83 -2.81 -16.92 -5.74
C ARG A 83 -2.58 -18.16 -4.88
N GLY A 84 -3.59 -19.03 -4.78
CA GLY A 84 -3.47 -20.31 -4.08
C GLY A 84 -3.68 -20.29 -2.55
N HIS A 85 -3.71 -19.10 -1.93
CA HIS A 85 -3.80 -18.96 -0.46
C HIS A 85 -5.10 -18.29 0.02
N ASP A 86 -6.24 -18.53 -0.66
CA ASP A 86 -7.51 -17.95 -0.21
C ASP A 86 -7.86 -18.41 1.21
N ILE A 87 -8.17 -17.44 2.06
CA ILE A 87 -8.37 -17.66 3.49
C ILE A 87 -9.80 -18.14 3.76
N LYS A 88 -9.93 -19.10 4.67
CA LYS A 88 -11.20 -19.57 5.22
C LYS A 88 -11.34 -19.14 6.68
N ILE A 89 -12.49 -18.56 7.00
CA ILE A 89 -12.88 -18.18 8.36
C ILE A 89 -13.70 -19.31 8.96
N TYR A 90 -13.36 -19.69 10.20
CA TYR A 90 -14.05 -20.70 10.98
C TYR A 90 -14.72 -20.05 12.18
N LEU A 91 -15.99 -20.36 12.40
CA LEU A 91 -16.74 -19.90 13.56
C LEU A 91 -16.87 -21.02 14.59
N ASP A 92 -16.94 -20.64 15.87
CA ASP A 92 -17.21 -21.54 17.01
C ASP A 92 -18.72 -21.71 17.26
N VAL A 93 -19.55 -21.19 16.34
CA VAL A 93 -21.01 -21.27 16.38
C VAL A 93 -21.57 -21.75 15.05
N GLU A 94 -22.64 -22.51 15.12
CA GLU A 94 -23.38 -22.99 13.96
C GLU A 94 -24.64 -22.13 13.71
N ARG A 95 -25.35 -22.44 12.62
CA ARG A 95 -26.62 -21.76 12.30
C ARG A 95 -27.75 -22.35 13.15
N PRO A 96 -28.74 -21.53 13.56
CA PRO A 96 -28.86 -20.09 13.30
C PRO A 96 -27.85 -19.28 14.13
N TYR A 97 -27.26 -18.25 13.51
CA TYR A 97 -26.25 -17.44 14.16
C TYR A 97 -26.83 -16.55 15.27
N PRO A 98 -26.06 -16.24 16.33
CA PRO A 98 -26.48 -15.33 17.39
C PRO A 98 -26.91 -13.95 16.86
N PRO A 99 -27.93 -13.30 17.45
CA PRO A 99 -28.38 -11.97 17.04
C PRO A 99 -27.26 -10.91 17.04
N MET A 100 -26.24 -11.07 17.88
CA MET A 100 -25.08 -10.16 17.92
C MET A 100 -24.29 -10.11 16.59
N LEU A 101 -24.40 -11.13 15.74
CA LEU A 101 -23.78 -11.14 14.42
C LEU A 101 -24.61 -10.43 13.34
N ARG A 102 -25.85 -10.03 13.65
CA ARG A 102 -26.73 -9.28 12.76
C ARG A 102 -27.01 -7.90 13.35
N ARG A 103 -26.14 -6.95 13.02
CA ARG A 103 -26.19 -5.59 13.55
C ARG A 103 -26.66 -4.59 12.48
N PRO A 104 -27.47 -3.59 12.84
CA PRO A 104 -27.88 -2.52 11.93
C PRO A 104 -26.71 -1.56 11.65
N PRO A 105 -26.75 -0.76 10.57
CA PRO A 105 -25.77 0.31 10.34
C PRO A 105 -25.80 1.32 11.49
N TYR A 106 -24.66 1.95 11.76
CA TYR A 106 -24.61 3.01 12.76
C TYR A 106 -25.25 4.31 12.26
N PRO A 107 -25.82 5.13 13.16
CA PRO A 107 -26.11 6.52 12.84
C PRO A 107 -24.80 7.28 12.57
N GLU A 108 -24.76 8.01 11.47
CA GLU A 108 -23.55 8.67 10.97
C GLU A 108 -23.85 10.15 10.66
N SER A 109 -22.86 11.02 10.88
CA SER A 109 -22.93 12.42 10.47
C SER A 109 -22.92 12.54 8.94
N LEU A 110 -23.35 13.69 8.41
CA LEU A 110 -23.30 13.96 6.97
C LEU A 110 -21.87 13.89 6.41
N GLU A 111 -20.88 14.33 7.19
CA GLU A 111 -19.47 14.23 6.83
C GLU A 111 -19.00 12.77 6.77
N ALA A 112 -19.33 11.97 7.80
CA ALA A 112 -18.96 10.56 7.82
C ALA A 112 -19.59 9.78 6.67
N ARG A 113 -20.85 10.08 6.30
CA ARG A 113 -21.53 9.45 5.16
C ARG A 113 -20.83 9.70 3.84
N LYS A 114 -20.38 10.94 3.58
CA LYS A 114 -19.63 11.28 2.37
C LYS A 114 -18.32 10.50 2.29
N GLU A 115 -17.61 10.37 3.41
CA GLU A 115 -16.39 9.59 3.46
C GLU A 115 -16.65 8.09 3.28
N ILE A 116 -17.73 7.55 3.85
CA ILE A 116 -18.12 6.15 3.65
C ILE A 116 -18.44 5.89 2.17
N GLU A 117 -19.21 6.76 1.53
CA GLU A 117 -19.52 6.64 0.10
C GLU A 117 -18.24 6.61 -0.74
N LYS A 118 -17.31 7.52 -0.46
CA LYS A 118 -16.01 7.56 -1.11
C LYS A 118 -15.24 6.25 -0.91
N HIS A 119 -15.05 5.80 0.32
CA HIS A 119 -14.30 4.57 0.62
C HIS A 119 -14.97 3.32 0.03
N ILE A 120 -16.31 3.23 0.05
CA ILE A 120 -17.04 2.10 -0.53
C ILE A 120 -16.82 2.05 -2.04
N ASN A 121 -16.90 3.19 -2.75
CA ASN A 121 -16.64 3.24 -4.19
C ASN A 121 -15.19 2.87 -4.50
N GLU A 122 -14.22 3.41 -3.75
CA GLU A 122 -12.81 3.03 -3.91
C GLU A 122 -12.59 1.52 -3.75
N LEU A 123 -13.21 0.89 -2.74
CA LEU A 123 -13.11 -0.56 -2.50
C LEU A 123 -13.81 -1.40 -3.58
N LEU A 124 -14.87 -0.88 -4.20
CA LEU A 124 -15.53 -1.52 -5.35
C LEU A 124 -14.63 -1.46 -6.58
N ASP A 125 -14.03 -0.30 -6.87
CA ASP A 125 -13.16 -0.09 -8.02
C ASP A 125 -11.94 -1.02 -8.01
N ILE A 126 -11.34 -1.22 -6.83
CA ILE A 126 -10.21 -2.15 -6.65
C ILE A 126 -10.64 -3.61 -6.44
N ASN A 127 -11.93 -3.93 -6.59
CA ASN A 127 -12.49 -5.28 -6.45
C ASN A 127 -12.21 -5.94 -5.09
N VAL A 128 -12.15 -5.15 -4.00
CA VAL A 128 -11.98 -5.65 -2.63
C VAL A 128 -13.32 -6.00 -1.99
N ILE A 129 -14.38 -5.28 -2.35
CA ILE A 129 -15.75 -5.59 -1.96
C ILE A 129 -16.63 -5.78 -3.19
N ARG A 130 -17.78 -6.42 -2.98
CA ARG A 130 -18.88 -6.48 -3.95
C ARG A 130 -20.20 -6.15 -3.27
N LYS A 131 -21.16 -5.63 -4.02
CA LYS A 131 -22.54 -5.52 -3.53
C LYS A 131 -23.16 -6.90 -3.42
N ILE A 132 -23.98 -7.12 -2.40
CA ILE A 132 -24.70 -8.38 -2.22
C ILE A 132 -25.65 -8.66 -3.40
N GLY A 133 -25.76 -9.92 -3.82
CA GLY A 133 -26.70 -10.32 -4.87
C GLY A 133 -28.16 -10.34 -4.40
N HIS A 134 -29.10 -10.09 -5.32
CA HIS A 134 -30.54 -10.00 -5.03
C HIS A 134 -31.14 -11.23 -4.34
N ASN A 135 -30.61 -12.43 -4.61
CA ASN A 135 -31.11 -13.70 -4.06
C ASN A 135 -30.29 -14.22 -2.87
N GLU A 136 -29.33 -13.44 -2.36
CA GLU A 136 -28.47 -13.89 -1.27
C GLU A 136 -29.08 -13.58 0.11
N ILE A 137 -29.24 -14.61 0.93
CA ILE A 137 -29.78 -14.47 2.29
C ILE A 137 -28.73 -13.81 3.19
N VAL A 138 -29.14 -12.78 3.94
CA VAL A 138 -28.32 -12.05 4.89
C VAL A 138 -28.46 -12.63 6.30
N GLU A 139 -27.43 -13.33 6.76
CA GLU A 139 -27.41 -13.89 8.12
C GLU A 139 -26.54 -13.08 9.09
N ILE A 140 -25.46 -12.49 8.58
CA ILE A 140 -24.48 -11.70 9.33
C ILE A 140 -24.35 -10.32 8.69
N THR A 141 -24.30 -9.27 9.51
CA THR A 141 -24.05 -7.89 9.09
C THR A 141 -23.17 -7.19 10.11
N THR A 142 -22.11 -6.55 9.61
CA THR A 142 -21.14 -5.80 10.41
C THR A 142 -21.26 -4.31 10.08
N PRO A 143 -21.63 -3.43 11.01
CA PRO A 143 -21.69 -2.01 10.73
C PRO A 143 -20.29 -1.46 10.47
N VAL A 144 -20.22 -0.49 9.56
CA VAL A 144 -19.01 0.29 9.35
C VAL A 144 -19.01 1.55 10.21
N LEU A 145 -17.82 2.07 10.46
CA LEU A 145 -17.62 3.39 11.03
C LEU A 145 -16.44 4.07 10.32
N THR A 146 -16.45 5.40 10.34
CA THR A 146 -15.31 6.19 9.88
C THR A 146 -14.47 6.60 11.08
N THR A 147 -13.18 6.26 11.03
CA THR A 147 -12.19 6.74 12.00
C THR A 147 -11.30 7.79 11.36
N TRP A 148 -10.90 8.79 12.14
CA TRP A 148 -10.09 9.91 11.66
C TRP A 148 -8.72 9.89 12.32
N HIS A 149 -7.68 10.11 11.53
CA HIS A 149 -6.31 10.22 12.00
C HIS A 149 -5.54 11.19 11.10
N ASP A 150 -4.90 12.21 11.69
CA ASP A 150 -4.16 13.25 10.96
C ASP A 150 -4.93 13.86 9.77
N GLY A 151 -6.23 14.14 9.97
CA GLY A 151 -7.10 14.71 8.94
C GLY A 151 -7.48 13.74 7.80
N LYS A 152 -7.06 12.47 7.87
CA LYS A 152 -7.47 11.41 6.93
C LYS A 152 -8.53 10.51 7.56
N SER A 153 -9.56 10.19 6.79
CA SER A 153 -10.61 9.24 7.16
C SER A 153 -10.19 7.81 6.79
N ARG A 154 -10.68 6.82 7.55
CA ARG A 154 -10.54 5.39 7.25
C ARG A 154 -11.86 4.68 7.52
N LEU A 155 -12.31 3.87 6.58
CA LEU A 155 -13.46 2.98 6.74
C LEU A 155 -13.06 1.74 7.55
N CYS A 156 -13.76 1.51 8.66
CA CYS A 156 -13.51 0.40 9.57
C CYS A 156 -14.79 -0.42 9.78
N GLY A 157 -14.77 -1.72 9.47
CA GLY A 157 -15.84 -2.64 9.87
C GLY A 157 -15.71 -3.03 11.35
N ASP A 158 -16.79 -2.93 12.13
CA ASP A 158 -16.79 -3.34 13.54
C ASP A 158 -16.92 -4.87 13.71
N PHE A 159 -15.87 -5.59 13.32
CA PHE A 159 -15.82 -7.06 13.38
C PHE A 159 -15.67 -7.64 14.79
N ARG A 160 -15.78 -6.84 15.87
CA ARG A 160 -15.63 -7.35 17.25
C ARG A 160 -16.59 -8.49 17.56
N ALA A 161 -17.86 -8.35 17.15
CA ALA A 161 -18.86 -9.41 17.32
C ALA A 161 -18.45 -10.68 16.55
N LEU A 162 -18.06 -10.56 15.29
CA LEU A 162 -17.58 -11.68 14.47
C LEU A 162 -16.35 -12.35 15.08
N ASN A 163 -15.38 -11.56 15.54
CA ASN A 163 -14.13 -12.04 16.13
C ASN A 163 -14.33 -12.82 17.43
N ASN A 164 -15.36 -12.49 18.22
CA ASN A 164 -15.71 -13.24 19.43
C ASN A 164 -16.18 -14.66 19.12
N TYR A 165 -16.86 -14.84 17.99
CA TYR A 165 -17.31 -16.15 17.52
C TYR A 165 -16.37 -16.80 16.52
N THR A 166 -15.21 -16.19 16.22
CA THR A 166 -14.22 -16.73 15.28
C THR A 166 -13.21 -17.59 16.02
N LYS A 167 -13.05 -18.85 15.55
CA LYS A 167 -12.05 -19.78 16.07
C LYS A 167 -10.66 -19.17 15.92
N ALA A 168 -9.98 -18.96 17.04
CA ALA A 168 -8.68 -18.30 17.06
C ALA A 168 -7.62 -19.15 16.37
N ASP A 169 -6.92 -18.57 15.40
CA ASP A 169 -5.73 -19.16 14.80
C ASP A 169 -4.49 -18.73 15.60
N ARG A 170 -3.78 -19.70 16.19
CA ARG A 170 -2.60 -19.47 17.03
C ARG A 170 -1.30 -19.71 16.27
N TYR A 171 -1.27 -19.35 15.00
CA TYR A 171 -0.04 -19.38 14.21
C TYR A 171 1.03 -18.48 14.84
N PRO A 172 2.28 -18.96 14.99
CA PRO A 172 3.34 -18.17 15.60
C PRO A 172 3.68 -16.96 14.74
N ILE A 173 3.70 -15.78 15.35
CA ILE A 173 4.23 -14.56 14.74
C ILE A 173 5.62 -14.31 15.36
N PRO A 174 6.65 -14.01 14.55
CA PRO A 174 7.99 -13.74 15.07
C PRO A 174 7.98 -12.64 16.13
N ARG A 175 8.76 -12.85 17.20
CA ARG A 175 8.93 -11.85 18.26
C ARG A 175 9.87 -10.76 17.78
N ILE A 176 9.43 -9.50 17.89
CA ILE A 176 10.20 -8.31 17.46
C ILE A 176 11.63 -8.29 18.04
N PRO A 177 11.88 -8.58 19.33
CA PRO A 177 13.25 -8.56 19.87
C PRO A 177 14.21 -9.51 19.14
N HIS A 178 13.76 -10.73 18.79
CA HIS A 178 14.61 -11.68 18.07
C HIS A 178 14.94 -11.19 16.65
N ALA A 179 14.02 -10.48 16.01
CA ALA A 179 14.28 -9.85 14.72
C ALA A 179 15.32 -8.71 14.88
N LEU A 180 15.19 -7.88 15.91
CA LEU A 180 16.10 -6.77 16.19
C LEU A 180 17.53 -7.24 16.46
N ASP A 181 17.73 -8.34 17.20
CA ASP A 181 19.06 -8.88 17.50
C ASP A 181 19.86 -9.24 16.23
N LYS A 182 19.16 -9.70 15.19
CA LYS A 182 19.77 -9.99 13.88
C LYS A 182 20.10 -8.69 13.13
N LEU A 183 19.17 -7.73 13.16
CA LEU A 183 19.32 -6.42 12.50
C LEU A 183 20.47 -5.58 13.07
N VAL A 184 20.71 -5.63 14.39
CA VAL A 184 21.80 -4.85 15.04
C VAL A 184 23.18 -5.23 14.50
N LYS A 185 23.37 -6.47 14.05
CA LYS A 185 24.65 -6.95 13.51
C LYS A 185 24.81 -6.66 12.02
N ALA A 186 23.76 -6.20 11.36
CA ALA A 186 23.74 -6.00 9.93
C ALA A 186 24.42 -4.70 9.52
N LYS A 187 25.17 -4.76 8.40
CA LYS A 187 25.80 -3.57 7.81
C LYS A 187 24.84 -2.78 6.93
N TYR A 188 23.90 -3.48 6.30
CA TYR A 188 22.87 -2.92 5.44
C TYR A 188 21.54 -3.51 5.84
N ILE A 189 20.49 -2.70 5.87
CA ILE A 189 19.14 -3.16 6.16
C ILE A 189 18.24 -2.58 5.08
N THR A 190 17.43 -3.44 4.48
CA THR A 190 16.33 -3.04 3.59
C THR A 190 15.02 -3.41 4.25
N LYS A 191 14.13 -2.43 4.39
CA LYS A 191 12.76 -2.63 4.86
C LYS A 191 11.82 -2.45 3.68
N MET A 192 10.95 -3.43 3.45
CA MET A 192 9.86 -3.38 2.48
C MET A 192 8.52 -3.58 3.20
N ASP A 193 7.47 -2.94 2.71
CA ASP A 193 6.10 -3.04 3.21
C ASP A 193 5.18 -3.38 2.03
N CYS A 194 4.25 -4.30 2.22
CA CYS A 194 3.24 -4.66 1.23
C CYS A 194 2.11 -3.62 1.18
N MET A 195 2.00 -2.89 0.07
CA MET A 195 0.89 -1.96 -0.18
C MET A 195 -0.48 -2.63 0.01
N LYS A 196 -1.26 -2.15 0.98
CA LYS A 196 -2.58 -2.70 1.38
C LYS A 196 -2.53 -4.23 1.55
N GLY A 197 -1.49 -4.76 2.20
CA GLY A 197 -1.17 -6.19 2.28
C GLY A 197 -2.38 -7.10 2.46
N PHE A 198 -3.20 -6.89 3.50
CA PHE A 198 -4.36 -7.75 3.76
C PHE A 198 -5.33 -7.87 2.59
N HIS A 199 -5.57 -6.79 1.85
CA HIS A 199 -6.48 -6.80 0.69
C HIS A 199 -5.93 -7.59 -0.51
N GLN A 200 -4.64 -7.97 -0.49
CA GLN A 200 -4.08 -8.87 -1.50
C GLN A 200 -4.55 -10.33 -1.30
N ASN A 201 -4.96 -10.69 -0.08
CA ASN A 201 -5.44 -12.03 0.24
C ASN A 201 -6.89 -12.23 -0.20
N GLY A 202 -7.12 -13.26 -1.02
CA GLY A 202 -8.47 -13.72 -1.34
C GLY A 202 -9.16 -14.37 -0.14
N VAL A 203 -10.49 -14.33 -0.13
CA VAL A 203 -11.33 -15.04 0.85
C VAL A 203 -12.13 -16.12 0.12
N LYS A 204 -12.21 -17.32 0.71
CA LYS A 204 -13.01 -18.41 0.16
C LYS A 204 -14.49 -18.04 0.09
N PRO A 205 -15.25 -18.45 -0.95
CA PRO A 205 -16.65 -18.05 -1.14
C PRO A 205 -17.57 -18.27 0.07
N ASN A 206 -17.37 -19.36 0.82
CA ASN A 206 -18.17 -19.65 2.02
C ASN A 206 -17.91 -18.67 3.17
N SER A 207 -16.71 -18.08 3.22
CA SER A 207 -16.32 -17.12 4.26
C SER A 207 -16.63 -15.68 3.89
N VAL A 208 -16.78 -15.35 2.59
CA VAL A 208 -17.20 -14.02 2.11
C VAL A 208 -18.51 -13.58 2.78
N LYS A 209 -19.46 -14.51 2.95
CA LYS A 209 -20.76 -14.24 3.60
C LYS A 209 -20.65 -13.90 5.09
N LEU A 210 -19.52 -14.21 5.73
CA LEU A 210 -19.28 -13.92 7.16
C LEU A 210 -18.71 -12.51 7.36
N ILE A 211 -18.05 -11.96 6.34
CA ILE A 211 -17.39 -10.65 6.35
C ILE A 211 -18.20 -9.60 5.59
N ARG A 212 -19.52 -9.62 5.83
CA ARG A 212 -20.45 -8.64 5.28
C ARG A 212 -20.42 -7.37 6.09
N ILE A 213 -20.38 -6.24 5.40
CA ILE A 213 -20.53 -4.91 5.98
C ILE A 213 -21.85 -4.27 5.59
N ILE A 214 -22.37 -3.42 6.47
CA ILE A 214 -23.60 -2.65 6.26
C ILE A 214 -23.37 -1.16 6.54
N CYS A 215 -23.84 -0.32 5.63
CA CYS A 215 -23.85 1.14 5.75
C CYS A 215 -25.17 1.69 5.19
N HIS A 216 -25.32 3.02 5.14
CA HIS A 216 -26.50 3.68 4.58
C HIS A 216 -26.74 3.39 3.09
N MET A 217 -25.71 2.99 2.35
CA MET A 217 -25.82 2.61 0.93
C MET A 217 -26.30 1.16 0.71
N GLY A 218 -26.33 0.35 1.77
CA GLY A 218 -26.73 -1.06 1.74
C GLY A 218 -25.67 -2.02 2.27
N ILE A 219 -25.73 -3.26 1.78
CA ILE A 219 -24.88 -4.37 2.25
C ILE A 219 -23.86 -4.73 1.16
N TYR A 220 -22.61 -4.87 1.60
CA TYR A 220 -21.48 -5.25 0.77
C TYR A 220 -20.74 -6.41 1.42
N GLU A 221 -20.02 -7.18 0.62
CA GLU A 221 -19.25 -8.34 1.07
C GLU A 221 -17.80 -8.20 0.63
N TYR A 222 -16.88 -8.43 1.56
CA TYR A 222 -15.46 -8.46 1.26
C TYR A 222 -15.09 -9.74 0.50
N THR A 223 -14.53 -9.59 -0.70
CA THR A 223 -13.94 -10.70 -1.47
C THR A 223 -12.46 -10.90 -1.12
N ARG A 224 -11.86 -9.87 -0.52
CA ARG A 224 -10.49 -9.85 0.00
C ARG A 224 -10.50 -9.65 1.50
N MET A 225 -9.45 -10.07 2.20
CA MET A 225 -9.41 -9.98 3.66
C MET A 225 -9.52 -8.51 4.11
N PRO A 226 -10.54 -8.13 4.91
CA PRO A 226 -10.61 -6.80 5.49
C PRO A 226 -9.66 -6.68 6.67
N PHE A 227 -9.35 -5.43 7.01
CA PHE A 227 -8.71 -5.11 8.27
C PHE A 227 -9.61 -5.53 9.45
N SER A 228 -9.00 -5.72 10.62
CA SER A 228 -9.70 -6.01 11.88
C SER A 228 -10.32 -7.41 12.02
N ILE A 229 -10.09 -8.34 11.08
CA ILE A 229 -10.42 -9.76 11.28
C ILE A 229 -9.38 -10.42 12.18
N LYS A 230 -9.84 -11.13 13.21
CA LYS A 230 -9.02 -11.77 14.26
C LYS A 230 -7.81 -12.53 13.73
N ASN A 231 -8.03 -13.35 12.70
CA ASN A 231 -6.99 -14.24 12.17
C ASN A 231 -6.25 -13.65 10.96
N ALA A 232 -6.52 -12.40 10.55
CA ALA A 232 -5.85 -11.82 9.38
C ALA A 232 -4.31 -11.79 9.53
N PRO A 233 -3.73 -11.36 10.67
CA PRO A 233 -2.27 -11.37 10.87
C PRO A 233 -1.66 -12.77 10.81
N ALA A 234 -2.28 -13.74 11.49
CA ALA A 234 -1.82 -15.13 11.53
C ALA A 234 -1.80 -15.78 10.14
N ASN A 235 -2.86 -15.54 9.36
CA ASN A 235 -2.92 -16.03 7.98
C ASN A 235 -1.88 -15.36 7.09
N PHE A 236 -1.71 -14.04 7.23
CA PHE A 236 -0.73 -13.30 6.44
C PHE A 236 0.70 -13.78 6.74
N GLN A 237 1.05 -13.92 8.02
CA GLN A 237 2.36 -14.46 8.42
C GLN A 237 2.59 -15.86 7.85
N ARG A 238 1.60 -16.76 7.94
CA ARG A 238 1.72 -18.12 7.39
C ARG A 238 2.00 -18.11 5.89
N ILE A 239 1.34 -17.21 5.14
CA ILE A 239 1.57 -17.07 3.70
C ILE A 239 3.02 -16.62 3.46
N MET A 240 3.47 -15.58 4.15
CA MET A 240 4.83 -15.08 3.99
C MET A 240 5.89 -16.11 4.38
N ASP A 241 5.70 -16.84 5.47
CA ASP A 241 6.62 -17.92 5.89
C ASP A 241 6.67 -19.05 4.86
N THR A 242 5.58 -19.29 4.13
CA THR A 242 5.55 -20.28 3.05
C THR A 242 6.27 -19.78 1.80
N ILE A 243 6.11 -18.50 1.46
CA ILE A 243 6.71 -17.90 0.27
C ILE A 243 8.22 -17.70 0.45
N PHE A 244 8.65 -17.22 1.62
CA PHE A 244 10.05 -16.85 1.92
C PHE A 244 10.75 -17.88 2.82
N GLN A 245 10.33 -19.14 2.74
CA GLN A 245 10.81 -20.18 3.65
C GLN A 245 12.35 -20.32 3.58
N GLU A 246 12.90 -20.32 2.37
CA GLU A 246 14.33 -20.52 2.13
C GLU A 246 15.16 -19.37 2.71
N GLU A 247 14.77 -18.13 2.41
CA GLU A 247 15.46 -16.92 2.83
C GLU A 247 15.44 -16.71 4.36
N ILE A 248 14.31 -17.09 4.99
CA ILE A 248 14.18 -17.08 6.44
C ILE A 248 15.09 -18.13 7.08
N LEU A 249 15.20 -19.32 6.48
CA LEU A 249 16.06 -20.42 6.97
C LEU A 249 17.54 -20.11 6.81
N GLU A 250 17.95 -19.51 5.68
CA GLU A 250 19.31 -19.03 5.45
C GLU A 250 19.70 -17.88 6.39
N GLY A 251 18.70 -17.19 6.95
CA GLY A 251 18.88 -16.29 8.09
C GLY A 251 19.24 -14.85 7.73
N TRP A 252 19.11 -14.46 6.46
CA TRP A 252 19.31 -13.08 5.97
C TRP A 252 18.00 -12.32 5.74
N MET A 253 16.85 -12.98 5.91
CA MET A 253 15.53 -12.35 5.86
C MET A 253 14.71 -12.62 7.14
N VAL A 254 13.95 -11.63 7.56
CA VAL A 254 12.86 -11.78 8.54
C VAL A 254 11.60 -11.15 8.00
N VAL A 255 10.48 -11.87 8.10
CA VAL A 255 9.16 -11.35 7.76
C VAL A 255 8.32 -11.20 9.02
N TYR A 256 7.65 -10.05 9.15
CA TYR A 256 6.71 -9.75 10.22
C TYR A 256 5.42 -9.22 9.58
N ILE A 257 4.41 -10.09 9.45
CA ILE A 257 3.14 -9.80 8.78
C ILE A 257 3.41 -9.23 7.38
N ASP A 258 3.15 -7.95 7.14
CA ASP A 258 3.32 -7.21 5.88
C ASP A 258 4.72 -6.59 5.71
N TYR A 259 5.56 -6.65 6.74
CA TYR A 259 6.93 -6.13 6.71
C TYR A 259 7.95 -7.21 6.36
N ILE A 260 8.73 -6.96 5.32
CA ILE A 260 9.89 -7.77 4.93
C ILE A 260 11.15 -7.00 5.29
N MET A 261 12.05 -7.63 6.05
CA MET A 261 13.34 -7.08 6.42
C MET A 261 14.45 -7.97 5.89
N ILE A 262 15.34 -7.38 5.09
CA ILE A 262 16.52 -8.04 4.51
C ILE A 262 17.76 -7.39 5.10
N TYR A 263 18.75 -8.18 5.51
CA TYR A 263 19.92 -7.68 6.21
C TYR A 263 21.19 -8.51 6.01
#